data_AF-A0A840YDH9-F1
#
_entry.id   AF-A0A840YDH9-F1
#
_cell.length_a   1.000
_cell.length_b   1.000
_cell.length_c   1.000
_cell.angle_alpha   90.00
_cell.angle_beta   90.00
_cell.angle_gamma   90.00
#
_symmetry.space_group_name_H-M   'P 1'
#
loop_
_entity.id
_entity.type
_entity.pdbx_description
1 polymer ?
#
loop_
_entity_poly.entity_id
_entity_poly.type
_entity_poly.pdbx_seq_one_letter_code
_entity_poly.pdbx_strand_id
1 'polypeptide(L)' 'MRRWLFPLAVLATVLLAALLVWLWRTDAVLVHKCASAGGTWDGEARICNVGTLTVPASPASRSR' A
#
# COMPACT_ATOMS: atom_id res chain seq x y z
N MET A 1 -39.51 -20.50 -2.86
CA MET A 1 -38.28 -20.03 -3.57
C MET A 1 -37.15 -19.55 -2.63
N ARG A 2 -37.12 -19.94 -1.35
CA ARG A 2 -36.17 -19.38 -0.35
C ARG A 2 -34.94 -20.28 -0.06
N ARG A 3 -34.97 -21.54 -0.53
CA ARG A 3 -33.90 -22.54 -0.30
C ARG A 3 -32.63 -22.31 -1.11
N TRP A 4 -32.69 -21.59 -2.24
CA TRP A 4 -31.53 -21.31 -3.11
C TRP A 4 -30.77 -20.02 -2.74
N LEU A 5 -31.33 -19.19 -1.86
CA LEU A 5 -30.70 -17.93 -1.43
C LEU A 5 -29.53 -18.16 -0.46
N PHE A 6 -29.61 -19.19 0.38
CA PHE A 6 -28.56 -19.55 1.33
C PHE A 6 -27.22 -19.90 0.67
N PRO A 7 -27.15 -20.82 -0.33
CA PRO A 7 -25.88 -21.14 -0.97
C PRO A 7 -25.30 -19.95 -1.75
N LEU A 8 -26.15 -19.12 -2.36
CA LEU A 8 -25.70 -17.90 -3.06
C LEU A 8 -25.12 -16.87 -2.08
N ALA A 9 -25.75 -16.68 -0.93
CA ALA A 9 -25.23 -15.78 0.11
C ALA A 9 -23.88 -16.27 0.66
N VAL A 10 -23.72 -17.58 0.88
CA VAL A 10 -22.45 -18.17 1.32
C VAL A 10 -21.36 -18.01 0.27
N LEU A 11 -21.66 -18.23 -1.00
CA LEU A 11 -20.68 -18.01 -2.08
C LEU A 11 -20.28 -16.53 -2.17
N ALA A 12 -21.23 -15.60 -2.05
CA ALA A 12 -20.95 -14.18 -2.05
C ALA A 12 -20.05 -13.76 -0.88
N THR A 13 -20.26 -14.29 0.33
CA THR A 13 -19.41 -13.98 1.48
C THR A 13 -18.01 -14.57 1.34
N VAL A 14 -17.87 -15.78 0.81
CA VAL A 14 -16.56 -16.40 0.54
C VAL A 14 -15.79 -15.61 -0.51
N LEU A 15 -16.45 -15.19 -1.60
CA LEU A 15 -15.83 -14.37 -2.64
C LEU A 15 -15.40 -13.01 -2.09
N LEU A 16 -16.24 -12.37 -1.26
CA LEU A 16 -15.91 -11.10 -0.62
C LEU A 16 -14.70 -11.25 0.32
N ALA A 17 -14.67 -12.31 1.14
CA ALA A 17 -13.53 -12.59 2.02
C ALA A 17 -12.23 -12.82 1.23
N ALA A 18 -12.30 -13.59 0.14
CA ALA A 18 -11.15 -13.81 -0.74
C ALA A 18 -10.66 -12.51 -1.38
N LEU A 19 -11.58 -11.64 -1.82
CA LEU A 19 -11.25 -10.33 -2.37
C LEU A 19 -10.54 -9.46 -1.33
N LEU A 20 -11.05 -9.41 -0.09
CA LEU A 20 -10.45 -8.64 1.00
C LEU A 20 -9.04 -9.14 1.34
N VAL A 21 -8.83 -10.46 1.39
CA VAL A 21 -7.51 -11.05 1.62
C VAL A 21 -6.55 -10.69 0.48
N TRP A 22 -7.04 -10.72 -0.76
CA TRP A 22 -6.25 -10.36 -1.93
C TRP A 22 -5.87 -8.87 -1.92
N LEU A 23 -6.81 -7.97 -1.62
CA LEU A 23 -6.58 -6.54 -1.42
C LEU A 23 -5.54 -6.28 -0.34
N TRP A 24 -5.66 -6.93 0.81
CA TRP A 24 -4.70 -6.79 1.89
C TRP A 24 -3.28 -7.24 1.50
N ARG A 25 -3.17 -8.36 0.77
CA ARG A 25 -1.91 -8.82 0.19
C ARG A 25 -1.32 -7.80 -0.79
N THR A 26 -2.13 -7.15 -1.63
CA THR A 26 -1.63 -6.15 -2.57
C THR A 26 -1.07 -4.91 -1.87
N ASP A 27 -1.72 -4.43 -0.81
CA ASP A 27 -1.22 -3.34 0.03
C ASP A 27 0.11 -3.73 0.71
N ALA A 28 0.22 -4.94 1.27
CA ALA A 28 1.47 -5.42 1.87
C ALA A 28 2.64 -5.49 0.86
N VAL A 29 2.37 -5.86 -0.40
CA VAL A 29 3.39 -5.88 -1.46
C VAL A 29 3.91 -4.47 -1.76
N LEU A 30 3.04 -3.46 -1.77
CA LEU A 30 3.42 -2.07 -2.00
C LEU A 30 4.34 -1.55 -0.88
N VAL A 31 3.99 -1.82 0.38
CA VAL A 31 4.82 -1.50 1.55
C VAL A 31 6.20 -2.15 1.44
N HIS A 32 6.25 -3.46 1.16
CA HIS A 32 7.52 -4.17 1.04
C HIS A 32 8.39 -3.65 -0.11
N LYS A 33 7.79 -3.35 -1.26
CA LYS A 33 8.51 -2.73 -2.38
C LYS A 33 9.07 -1.37 -2.00
N CYS A 34 8.28 -0.55 -1.31
CA CYS A 34 8.73 0.75 -0.84
C CYS A 34 9.93 0.66 0.12
N ALA A 35 9.83 -0.23 1.11
CA ALA A 35 10.91 -0.51 2.06
C ALA A 35 12.16 -1.04 1.33
N SER A 36 12.00 -1.91 0.34
CA SER A 36 13.12 -2.44 -0.45
C SER A 36 13.82 -1.36 -1.30
N ALA A 37 13.10 -0.30 -1.67
CA ALA A 37 13.64 0.86 -2.36
C ALA A 37 14.26 1.89 -1.39
N GLY A 38 14.28 1.62 -0.08
CA GLY A 38 14.80 2.54 0.94
C GLY A 38 13.87 3.71 1.26
N GLY A 39 12.58 3.59 0.90
CA GLY A 39 11.56 4.61 1.18
C GLY A 39 10.70 4.30 2.41
N THR A 40 9.92 5.30 2.82
CA THR A 40 8.88 5.18 3.84
C THR A 40 7.50 5.15 3.17
N TRP A 41 6.66 4.19 3.55
CA TRP A 41 5.32 4.08 3.00
C TRP A 41 4.33 4.97 3.77
N ASP A 42 3.65 5.87 3.06
CA ASP A 42 2.51 6.62 3.56
C ASP A 42 1.23 5.83 3.26
N GLY A 43 0.63 5.27 4.31
CA GLY A 43 -0.59 4.46 4.21
C GLY A 43 -1.85 5.27 3.87
N GLU A 44 -1.88 6.55 4.23
CA GLU A 44 -3.03 7.44 4.00
C GLU A 44 -3.05 7.86 2.53
N ALA A 45 -1.90 8.29 2.01
CA ALA A 45 -1.76 8.73 0.63
C ALA A 45 -1.57 7.59 -0.37
N ARG A 46 -1.26 6.36 0.10
CA ARG A 46 -0.79 5.22 -0.70
C ARG A 46 0.43 5.57 -1.57
N ILE A 47 1.35 6.35 -1.01
CA ILE A 47 2.55 6.84 -1.70
C ILE A 47 3.79 6.26 -1.01
N CYS A 48 4.76 5.84 -1.82
CA CYS A 48 6.09 5.51 -1.33
C CYS A 48 6.98 6.76 -1.37
N ASN A 49 7.37 7.26 -0.20
CA ASN A 49 8.35 8.33 -0.06
C ASN A 49 9.75 7.72 -0.04
N VAL A 50 10.30 7.44 -1.22
CA VAL A 50 11.74 7.19 -1.36
C VAL A 50 12.45 8.52 -1.19
N GLY A 51 13.30 8.61 -0.17
CA GLY A 51 14.07 9.81 0.09
C GLY A 51 14.82 10.23 -1.16
N THR A 52 14.40 11.32 -1.79
CA THR A 52 15.41 12.25 -2.29
C THR A 52 16.25 12.54 -1.07
N LEU A 53 17.51 12.12 -1.04
CA LEU A 53 18.44 12.83 -0.17
C LEU A 53 18.19 14.30 -0.51
N THR A 54 17.67 15.05 0.45
CA THR A 54 17.98 16.46 0.54
C THR A 54 19.50 16.49 0.48
N VAL A 55 20.07 16.66 -0.71
CA VAL A 55 21.42 17.18 -0.84
C VAL A 55 21.29 18.48 -0.08
N PRO A 56 21.90 18.65 1.10
CA PRO A 56 22.01 19.99 1.64
C PRO A 56 22.71 20.75 0.52
N ALA A 57 22.02 21.71 -0.09
CA ALA A 57 22.68 22.68 -0.94
C ALA A 57 23.82 23.21 -0.07
N SER A 58 25.04 22.79 -0.42
CA SER A 58 26.24 23.03 0.35
C SER A 58 26.21 24.49 0.82
N PRO A 59 26.50 24.79 2.09
CA PRO A 59 26.59 26.17 2.54
C PRO A 59 27.75 26.79 1.75
N ALA A 60 27.42 27.53 0.69
CA ALA A 60 28.35 28.38 -0.03
C ALA A 60 28.69 29.57 0.89
N SER A 61 29.47 29.27 1.93
CA SER A 61 30.35 30.20 2.58
C SER A 61 31.42 30.61 1.57
N ARG A 62 31.25 31.78 0.95
CA ARG A 62 32.40 32.56 0.49
C ARG A 62 32.07 34.04 0.42
N SER A 63 32.60 34.75 1.41
CA SER A 63 32.89 36.18 1.38
C SER A 63 33.59 36.57 0.08
N ARG A 64 33.13 37.62 -0.60
CA ARG A 64 33.93 38.82 -0.86
C ARG A 64 33.03 39.94 -1.39
#